data_AF-A0A0F9U0T1-F1
#
_entry.id   AF-A0A0F9U0T1-F1
#
_cell.length_a   1.000
_cell.length_b   1.000
_cell.length_c   1.000
_cell.angle_alpha   90.00
_cell.angle_beta   90.00
_cell.angle_gamma   90.00
#
_symmetry.space_group_name_H-M   'P 1'
#
loop_
_entity.id
_entity.type
_entity.pdbx_description
1 polymer ?
#
loop_
_entity_poly.entity_id
_entity_poly.type
_entity_poly.pdbx_seq_one_letter_code
_entity_poly.pdbx_strand_id
1 'polypeptide(L)' 'MVKKGRPPVDSSGIMLRLHNDIIKKIDGFRKEEDDLPTRPEMIRRMIRDWIEDKENMK' A
#
# COMPACT_ATOMS: atom_id res chain seq x y z
N MET A 1 14.79 25.64 -19.98
CA MET A 1 14.99 24.48 -19.07
C MET A 1 13.62 23.94 -18.70
N VAL A 2 13.12 22.93 -19.42
CA VAL A 2 11.81 22.35 -19.11
C VAL A 2 11.99 21.54 -17.83
N LYS A 3 11.51 22.06 -16.70
CA LYS A 3 11.40 21.28 -15.47
C LYS A 3 10.56 20.07 -15.84
N LYS A 4 11.20 18.91 -16.00
CA LYS A 4 10.55 17.61 -16.17
C LYS A 4 9.78 17.34 -14.88
N GLY A 5 8.61 17.99 -14.77
CA GLY A 5 7.62 17.69 -13.75
C GLY A 5 7.37 16.21 -13.84
N ARG A 6 7.48 15.54 -12.69
CA ARG A 6 7.25 14.11 -12.55
C ARG A 6 5.91 13.81 -13.25
N PRO A 7 5.82 12.80 -14.13
CA PRO A 7 4.55 12.45 -14.76
C PRO A 7 3.47 12.35 -13.68
N PRO A 8 2.24 12.83 -13.95
CA PRO A 8 1.18 12.82 -12.96
C PRO A 8 0.92 11.36 -12.56
N VAL A 9 1.46 10.97 -11.41
CA VAL A 9 1.12 9.72 -10.78
C VAL A 9 -0.21 9.96 -10.09
N ASP A 10 -1.24 9.24 -10.53
CA ASP A 10 -2.57 9.28 -9.92
C ASP A 10 -2.51 8.53 -8.57
N SER A 11 -1.80 9.14 -7.62
CA SER A 11 -1.45 8.53 -6.34
C SER A 11 -1.22 9.65 -5.35
N SER A 12 -2.18 9.82 -4.43
CA SER A 12 -2.06 10.76 -3.32
C SER A 12 -1.45 10.06 -2.11
N GLY A 13 -0.37 10.64 -1.56
CA GLY A 13 0.19 10.17 -0.30
C GLY A 13 -0.74 10.52 0.85
N ILE A 14 -1.28 9.51 1.53
CA ILE A 14 -2.13 9.71 2.71
C ILE A 14 -1.31 9.50 3.99
N MET A 15 -1.50 10.35 5.00
CA MET A 15 -1.02 10.10 6.35
C MET A 15 -2.06 9.28 7.10
N LEU A 16 -1.81 7.97 7.21
CA LEU A 16 -2.67 7.06 7.95
C LEU A 16 -2.06 6.78 9.34
N ARG A 17 -2.82 7.05 10.41
CA ARG A 17 -2.46 6.62 11.76
C ARG A 17 -3.08 5.26 12.04
N LEU A 18 -2.24 4.23 12.01
CA LEU A 18 -2.61 2.86 12.40
C LEU A 18 -2.07 2.54 13.79
N HIS A 19 -2.73 1.60 14.47
CA HIS A 19 -2.24 1.05 15.73
C HIS A 19 -0.93 0.29 15.50
N ASN A 20 0.01 0.39 16.45
CA ASN A 20 1.36 -0.19 16.27
C ASN A 20 1.34 -1.72 16.10
N ASP A 21 0.33 -2.38 16.66
CA ASP A 21 0.11 -3.83 16.50
C ASP A 21 -0.13 -4.22 15.03
N ILE A 22 -0.94 -3.43 14.33
CA ILE A 22 -1.24 -3.62 12.90
C ILE A 22 0.04 -3.38 12.09
N ILE A 23 0.81 -2.34 12.42
CA ILE A 23 2.09 -2.04 11.74
C ILE A 23 3.08 -3.20 11.91
N LYS A 24 3.14 -3.84 13.08
CA LYS A 24 3.97 -5.03 13.31
C LYS A 24 3.51 -6.23 12.50
N LYS A 25 2.19 -6.46 12.40
CA LYS A 25 1.66 -7.54 11.55
C LYS A 25 2.02 -7.32 10.08
N ILE A 26 1.84 -6.10 9.56
CA ILE A 26 2.22 -5.73 8.18
C ILE A 26 3.72 -5.93 7.94
N ASP A 27 4.57 -5.57 8.92
CA ASP A 27 6.02 -5.82 8.85
C ASP A 27 6.36 -7.32 8.87
N GLY A 28 5.58 -8.13 9.59
CA GLY A 28 5.66 -9.58 9.56
C GLY A 28 5.39 -10.13 8.16
N PHE A 29 4.27 -9.75 7.56
CA PHE A 29 3.93 -10.19 6.20
C PHE A 29 4.94 -9.73 5.14
N ARG A 30 5.57 -8.56 5.34
CA ARG A 30 6.67 -8.09 4.49
C ARG A 30 7.86 -9.05 4.46
N LYS A 31 8.14 -9.77 5.55
CA LYS A 31 9.23 -10.76 5.61
C LYS A 31 8.90 -12.06 4.88
N GLU A 32 7.61 -12.34 4.68
CA GLU A 32 7.15 -13.55 4.00
C GLU A 32 7.11 -13.37 2.47
N GLU A 33 7.08 -12.12 1.99
CA GLU A 33 7.12 -11.78 0.58
C GLU A 33 8.56 -11.56 0.07
N ASP A 34 8.99 -12.33 -0.93
CA ASP A 34 10.33 -12.23 -1.56
C ASP A 34 10.67 -10.85 -2.14
N ASP A 35 9.65 -10.05 -2.49
CA ASP A 35 9.81 -8.73 -3.13
C ASP A 35 10.15 -7.60 -2.13
N LEU A 36 10.16 -7.90 -0.82
CA LEU A 36 10.41 -6.94 0.27
C LEU A 36 9.61 -5.62 0.11
N PRO A 37 8.31 -5.69 -0.23
CA PRO A 37 7.54 -4.52 -0.64
C PRO A 37 7.60 -3.45 0.45
N THR A 38 7.65 -2.18 0.05
CA THR A 38 7.67 -1.11 1.06
C THR A 38 6.39 -1.17 1.91
N ARG A 39 6.46 -0.75 3.18
CA ARG A 39 5.27 -0.64 4.06
C ARG A 39 4.03 -0.07 3.33
N PRO A 40 4.12 1.05 2.59
CA PRO A 40 2.98 1.58 1.84
C PRO A 40 2.53 0.69 0.69
N GLU A 41 3.40 -0.06 0.04
CA GLU A 41 3.01 -1.00 -1.04
C GLU A 41 2.28 -2.22 -0.51
N MET A 42 2.72 -2.78 0.63
CA MET A 42 2.02 -3.89 1.28
C MET A 42 0.58 -3.48 1.64
N ILE A 43 0.42 -2.28 2.19
CA ILE A 43 -0.89 -1.71 2.52
C ILE A 43 -1.75 -1.53 1.25
N ARG A 44 -1.17 -1.06 0.14
CA ARG A 44 -1.89 -0.93 -1.14
C ARG A 44 -2.36 -2.30 -1.65
N ARG A 45 -1.51 -3.33 -1.61
CA ARG A 45 -1.88 -4.70 -2.01
C ARG A 45 -3.05 -5.22 -1.18
N MET A 46 -2.95 -5.13 0.15
CA MET A 46 -4.00 -5.56 1.06
C MET A 46 -5.33 -4.83 0.84
N ILE A 47 -5.28 -3.51 0.65
CA ILE A 47 -6.50 -2.72 0.40
C ILE A 47 -7.10 -3.09 -0.96
N ARG A 48 -6.27 -3.27 -2.00
CA ARG A 48 -6.75 -3.65 -3.34
C ARG A 48 -7.42 -5.02 -3.32
N ASP A 49 -6.77 -6.00 -2.70
CA ASP A 49 -7.30 -7.36 -2.51
C ASP A 49 -8.63 -7.34 -1.74
N TRP A 50 -8.68 -6.59 -0.63
CA TRP A 50 -9.90 -6.43 0.16
C TRP A 50 -11.04 -5.73 -0.59
N ILE A 51 -10.73 -4.70 -1.40
CA ILE A 51 -11.73 -4.03 -2.24
C ILE A 51 -12.25 -5.00 -3.31
N GLU A 52 -11.36 -5.76 -3.94
CA GLU A 52 -11.73 -6.73 -4.97
C GLU A 52 -12.61 -7.84 -4.39
N ASP A 53 -12.27 -8.39 -3.21
CA ASP A 53 -13.13 -9.33 -2.46
C ASP A 53 -14.52 -8.73 -2.18
N LYS A 54 -14.57 -7.48 -1.72
CA LYS A 54 -15.82 -6.77 -1.43
C LYS A 54 -16.67 -6.48 -2.67
N GLU A 55 -16.06 -6.18 -3.81
CA GLU A 55 -16.77 -5.97 -5.07
C GLU A 55 -17.29 -7.29 -5.65
N ASN A 56 -16.53 -8.39 -5.52
CA ASN A 56 -16.97 -9.72 -5.96
C ASN A 56 -18.11 -10.28 -5.09
N MET A 57 -18.25 -9.80 -3.85
CA MET A 57 -19.32 -10.21 -2.94
C MET A 57 -20.63 -9.40 -3.11
N LYS A 58 -20.69 -8.49 -4.09
CA LYS A 58 -21.83 -7.61 -4.34
C LYS A 58 -22.60 -8.00 -5.60
#